data_AF-A0A5B1CEG2-F1
#
_entry.id   AF-A0A5B1CEG2-F1
#
_cell.length_a   1.000
_cell.length_b   1.000
_cell.length_c   1.000
_cell.angle_alpha   90.00
_cell.angle_beta   90.00
_cell.angle_gamma   90.00
#
_symmetry.space_group_name_H-M   'P 1'
#
loop_
_entity.id
_entity.type
_entity.pdbx_description
1 polymer ?
#
loop_
_entity_poly.entity_id
_entity_poly.type
_entity_poly.pdbx_seq_one_letter_code
_entity_poly.pdbx_strand_id
1 'polypeptide(L)' 'MLIDRSDGKCYECEGQLEVTDADDCSMTVDCVECGECFTVEPDAFGDGCVEYYIPFMTERYLAAEFGPE' A
#
# COMPACT_ATOMS: atom_id res chain seq x y z
N MET A 1 1.98 0.62 5.58
CA MET A 1 3.10 1.24 4.82
C MET A 1 2.60 2.50 4.12
N LEU A 2 3.20 3.68 4.38
CA LEU A 2 2.71 4.95 3.85
C LEU A 2 3.17 5.21 2.42
N ILE A 3 2.26 5.68 1.56
CA ILE A 3 2.55 6.09 0.17
C ILE A 3 3.00 7.56 0.14
N ASP A 4 4.02 7.92 -0.65
CA ASP A 4 4.38 9.33 -0.78
C ASP A 4 3.21 10.12 -1.40
N ARG A 5 2.92 11.29 -0.84
CA ARG A 5 1.85 12.16 -1.35
C ARG A 5 2.15 12.70 -2.75
N SER A 6 3.39 12.63 -3.25
CA SER A 6 3.70 12.92 -4.65
C SER A 6 3.19 11.85 -5.61
N ASP A 7 3.11 10.61 -5.14
CA ASP A 7 2.82 9.46 -5.99
C ASP A 7 1.33 9.10 -5.92
N GLY A 8 0.74 9.21 -4.73
CA GLY A 8 -0.66 8.88 -4.50
C GLY A 8 -1.31 9.71 -3.40
N LYS A 9 -2.58 10.08 -3.61
CA LYS A 9 -3.43 10.74 -2.60
C LYS A 9 -4.82 10.14 -2.64
N CYS A 10 -5.53 10.23 -1.52
CA CYS A 10 -6.93 9.86 -1.49
C CYS A 10 -7.73 10.66 -2.52
N TYR A 11 -8.56 9.98 -3.31
CA TYR A 11 -9.42 10.62 -4.30
C TYR A 11 -10.47 11.54 -3.67
N GLU A 12 -10.97 11.18 -2.49
CA GLU A 12 -12.08 11.89 -1.82
C GLU A 12 -11.63 13.14 -1.05
N CYS A 13 -10.51 13.08 -0.34
CA CYS A 13 -10.05 14.14 0.56
C CYS A 13 -8.64 14.67 0.28
N GLU A 14 -7.95 14.14 -0.74
CA GLU A 14 -6.53 14.42 -1.04
C GLU A 14 -5.56 14.07 0.11
N GLY A 15 -6.04 13.27 1.06
CA GLY A 15 -5.33 12.85 2.25
C GLY A 15 -4.30 11.75 2.00
N GLN A 16 -3.57 11.42 3.07
CA GLN A 16 -2.52 10.40 3.09
C GLN A 16 -3.10 8.98 2.92
N LEU A 17 -2.43 8.15 2.10
CA LEU A 17 -2.77 6.74 1.88
C LEU A 17 -1.77 5.81 2.59
N GLU A 18 -2.25 4.67 3.05
CA GLU A 18 -1.47 3.58 3.62
C GLU A 18 -1.83 2.27 2.92
N VAL A 19 -0.83 1.49 2.51
CA VAL A 19 -1.01 0.09 2.10
C VAL A 19 -1.35 -0.75 3.32
N THR A 20 -2.50 -1.41 3.27
CA THR A 20 -3.07 -2.24 4.35
C THR A 20 -3.10 -3.72 4.00
N ASP A 21 -3.19 -4.07 2.71
CA ASP A 21 -3.05 -5.44 2.23
C ASP A 21 -2.53 -5.48 0.78
N ALA A 22 -2.03 -6.63 0.37
CA ALA A 22 -1.63 -6.89 -1.01
C ALA A 22 -1.70 -8.39 -1.33
N ASP A 23 -2.00 -8.71 -2.59
CA ASP A 23 -1.96 -10.06 -3.15
C ASP A 23 -1.16 -10.09 -4.46
N ASP A 24 -1.23 -11.20 -5.20
CA ASP A 24 -0.43 -11.42 -6.41
C ASP A 24 -0.80 -10.50 -7.59
N CYS A 25 -1.92 -9.77 -7.51
CA CYS A 25 -2.41 -8.92 -8.59
C CYS A 25 -3.00 -7.57 -8.13
N SER A 26 -3.14 -7.33 -6.84
CA SER A 26 -3.76 -6.12 -6.30
C SER A 26 -3.14 -5.64 -4.99
N MET A 27 -3.36 -4.37 -4.69
CA MET A 27 -3.04 -3.72 -3.43
C MET A 27 -4.29 -3.05 -2.86
N THR A 28 -4.47 -3.15 -1.55
CA THR A 28 -5.48 -2.41 -0.80
C THR A 28 -4.82 -1.26 -0.07
N VAL A 29 -5.37 -0.05 -0.28
CA VAL A 29 -4.88 1.18 0.33
C VAL A 29 -6.01 1.90 1.07
N ASP A 30 -5.72 2.33 2.29
CA ASP A 30 -6.67 3.03 3.15
C ASP A 30 -6.22 4.48 3.31
N CYS A 31 -7.17 5.41 3.23
CA CYS A 31 -6.89 6.79 3.60
C CYS A 31 -6.92 6.94 5.12
N VAL A 32 -5.81 7.39 5.69
CA VAL A 32 -5.67 7.58 7.14
C VAL A 32 -6.51 8.74 7.69
N GLU A 33 -7.02 9.61 6.81
CA GLU A 33 -7.79 10.81 7.18
C GLU A 33 -9.30 10.59 7.11
N CYS A 34 -9.82 10.09 5.98
CA CYS A 34 -11.26 9.85 5.80
C CYS A 34 -11.68 8.40 6.02
N GLY A 35 -10.75 7.45 6.08
CA GLY A 35 -11.03 6.03 6.25
C GLY A 35 -11.52 5.30 4.99
N GLU A 36 -11.50 5.98 3.83
CA GLU A 36 -11.86 5.36 2.56
C GLU A 36 -10.82 4.32 2.14
N CYS A 37 -11.30 3.25 1.54
CA CYS A 37 -10.50 2.08 1.16
C CYS A 37 -10.59 1.87 -0.35
N PHE A 38 -9.45 1.67 -1.00
CA PHE A 38 -9.35 1.49 -2.44
C PHE A 38 -8.54 0.24 -2.79
N THR A 39 -9.02 -0.53 -3.76
CA THR A 39 -8.25 -1.61 -4.39
C THR A 39 -7.65 -1.11 -5.69
N VAL A 40 -6.34 -1.20 -5.82
CA VAL A 40 -5.55 -0.68 -6.94
C VAL A 40 -4.61 -1.75 -7.49
N GLU A 41 -4.11 -1.56 -8.71
CA GLU A 41 -3.04 -2.41 -9.24
C GLU A 41 -1.72 -2.16 -8.48
N PRO A 42 -0.80 -3.14 -8.41
CA PRO A 42 0.48 -2.99 -7.71
C PRO A 42 1.35 -1.82 -8.17
N ASP A 43 1.22 -1.40 -9.44
CA ASP A 43 1.95 -0.27 -10.05
C ASP A 43 1.08 1.00 -10.15
N ALA A 44 -0.03 1.09 -9.41
CA ALA A 44 -0.95 2.23 -9.54
C ALA A 44 -0.32 3.59 -9.20
N PHE A 45 0.81 3.58 -8.48
CA PHE A 45 1.58 4.77 -8.11
C PHE A 45 2.76 5.06 -9.05
N GLY A 46 2.95 4.23 -10.10
CA GLY A 46 4.01 4.42 -11.10
C GLY A 46 5.43 4.21 -10.58
N ASP A 47 5.58 3.41 -9.52
CA ASP A 47 6.84 3.09 -8.86
C ASP A 47 7.50 1.81 -9.42
N GLY A 48 6.92 1.20 -10.44
CA GLY A 48 7.34 -0.08 -10.98
C GLY A 48 7.14 -1.24 -9.98
N CYS A 49 6.22 -1.09 -9.03
CA CYS A 49 5.96 -2.00 -7.90
C CYS A 49 7.12 -2.12 -6.89
N VAL A 50 8.12 -1.24 -6.92
CA VAL A 50 9.37 -1.41 -6.15
C VAL A 50 9.34 -0.73 -4.79
N GLU A 51 8.64 0.39 -4.67
CA GLU A 51 8.67 1.22 -3.45
C GLU A 51 7.62 0.76 -2.43
N TYR A 52 6.46 0.31 -2.90
CA TYR A 52 5.35 -0.05 -2.02
C TYR A 52 5.03 -1.55 -2.01
N TYR A 53 4.79 -2.13 -3.19
CA TYR A 53 4.32 -3.51 -3.31
C TYR A 53 5.35 -4.54 -2.81
N ILE A 54 6.57 -4.52 -3.35
CA ILE A 54 7.61 -5.50 -3.00
C ILE A 54 7.98 -5.41 -1.51
N PRO A 55 8.22 -4.22 -0.93
CA PRO A 55 8.51 -4.09 0.49
C PRO A 55 7.38 -4.62 1.38
N PHE A 56 6.13 -4.25 1.09
CA PHE A 56 4.97 -4.71 1.87
C PHE A 56 4.82 -6.24 1.83
N MET A 57 4.94 -6.85 0.64
CA MET A 57 4.87 -8.30 0.49
C MET A 57 6.04 -9.02 1.18
N THR A 58 7.23 -8.42 1.16
CA THR A 58 8.41 -8.96 1.85
C THR A 58 8.21 -8.94 3.35
N GLU A 59 7.76 -7.82 3.93
CA GLU A 59 7.44 -7.70 5.35
C GLU A 59 6.39 -8.73 5.78
N ARG A 60 5.32 -8.88 4.99
CA ARG A 60 4.27 -9.87 5.26
C ARG A 60 4.80 -11.30 5.22
N TYR A 61 5.62 -11.63 4.24
CA TYR A 61 6.24 -12.96 4.12
C TYR A 61 7.17 -13.25 5.30
N LEU A 62 8.04 -12.30 5.67
CA LEU A 62 8.95 -12.46 6.79
C LEU A 62 8.18 -12.61 8.12
N ALA A 63 7.14 -11.81 8.34
CA ALA A 63 6.29 -11.93 9.53
C ALA A 63 5.57 -13.29 9.60
N ALA A 64 5.15 -13.84 8.45
CA ALA A 64 4.51 -15.15 8.37
C ALA A 64 5.48 -16.32 8.66
N GLU A 65 6.72 -16.24 8.16
CA GLU A 65 7.72 -17.31 8.31
C GLU A 65 8.47 -17.25 9.64
N PHE A 66 8.74 -16.05 10.16
CA PHE A 66 9.65 -15.85 11.29
C PHE A 66 8.99 -15.19 12.51
N GLY A 67 7.73 -14.75 12.40
CA GLY A 67 7.02 -14.00 13.45
C GLY A 67 7.39 -12.51 13.47
N PRO A 68 6.61 -11.65 14.15
CA PRO A 68 6.96 -10.25 14.33
C PRO A 68 8.16 -10.15 15.30
N GLU A 69 9.17 -9.37 14.92
CA GLU A 69 10.33 -9.03 15.78
C GLU A 69 9.94 -8.16 16.98
#